data_AF-A0A929F2J8-F1
#
_entry.id   AF-A0A929F2J8-F1
#
_cell.length_a   1.000
_cell.length_b   1.000
_cell.length_c   1.000
_cell.angle_alpha   90.00
_cell.angle_beta   90.00
_cell.angle_gamma   90.00
#
_symmetry.space_group_name_H-M   'P 1'
#
loop_
_entity.id
_entity.type
_entity.pdbx_description
1 polymer ?
#
loop_
_entity_poly.entity_id
_entity_poly.type
_entity_poly.pdbx_seq_one_letter_code
_entity_poly.pdbx_strand_id
1 'polypeptide(L)'
;HLTSPGTPRFDVKNQTWKVPVLCKTDRGILIIGEFSLDKVGNFKKIPTKEEMLKTVEMEVSKLPYLFYGTRKELEEKNIKPVAIWR
;
A
#
# COMPACT_ATOMS: atom_id res chain seq x y z
N HIS A 1 -1.76 7.34 20.34
CA HIS A 1 -1.11 6.03 20.08
C HIS A 1 -0.80 5.96 18.59
N LEU A 2 0.46 6.15 18.22
CA LEU A 2 0.94 6.03 16.82
C LEU A 2 1.29 4.56 16.58
N THR A 3 0.34 3.77 16.09
CA THR A 3 0.65 2.42 15.60
C THR A 3 1.33 2.55 14.23
N SER A 4 2.53 2.01 14.11
CA SER A 4 3.26 1.94 12.84
C SER A 4 2.35 1.34 11.75
N PRO A 5 2.39 1.83 10.49
CA PRO A 5 1.66 1.23 9.38
C PRO A 5 1.90 -0.29 9.35
N GLY A 6 0.82 -1.08 9.31
CA GLY A 6 0.93 -2.54 9.33
C GLY A 6 0.73 -3.21 10.69
N THR A 7 0.57 -2.47 11.79
CA THR A 7 0.29 -3.07 13.10
C THR A 7 -1.16 -3.58 13.17
N PRO A 8 -1.39 -4.87 13.54
CA PRO A 8 -2.73 -5.36 13.84
C PRO A 8 -3.42 -4.54 14.93
N ARG A 9 -4.70 -4.24 14.74
CA ARG A 9 -5.50 -3.46 15.69
C ARG A 9 -6.74 -4.23 16.11
N PHE A 10 -7.08 -4.19 17.39
CA PHE A 10 -8.31 -4.81 17.88
C PHE A 10 -9.48 -3.82 17.83
N ASP A 11 -10.53 -4.18 17.09
CA ASP A 11 -11.79 -3.45 17.05
C ASP A 11 -12.69 -3.96 18.18
N VAL A 12 -12.76 -3.18 19.27
CA VAL A 12 -13.56 -3.50 20.46
C VAL A 12 -15.06 -3.54 20.15
N LYS A 13 -15.55 -2.75 19.20
CA LYS A 13 -16.98 -2.73 18.88
C LYS A 13 -17.43 -4.04 18.25
N ASN A 14 -16.63 -4.53 17.31
CA ASN A 14 -16.94 -5.76 16.56
C ASN A 14 -16.29 -7.02 17.17
N GLN A 15 -15.46 -6.85 18.19
CA GLN A 15 -14.67 -7.90 18.83
C GLN A 15 -13.85 -8.69 17.79
N THR A 16 -13.17 -7.96 16.91
CA THR A 16 -12.37 -8.51 15.80
C THR A 16 -10.99 -7.90 15.74
N TRP A 17 -9.98 -8.72 15.42
CA TRP A 17 -8.69 -8.20 14.99
C TRP A 17 -8.75 -7.75 13.53
N LYS A 18 -8.15 -6.60 13.26
CA LYS A 18 -7.95 -6.04 11.93
C LYS A 18 -6.46 -6.11 11.61
N VAL A 19 -6.11 -6.92 10.63
CA VAL A 19 -4.71 -7.23 10.30
C VAL A 19 -4.42 -6.69 8.89
N PRO A 20 -3.60 -5.63 8.75
CA PRO A 20 -3.25 -5.11 7.43
C PRO A 20 -2.45 -6.13 6.60
N VAL A 21 -2.74 -6.21 5.31
CA VAL A 21 -1.93 -6.96 4.35
C VAL A 21 -0.91 -6.02 3.73
N LEU A 22 0.37 -6.35 3.86
CA LEU A 22 1.48 -5.55 3.34
C LEU A 22 1.99 -6.15 2.03
N CYS A 23 2.24 -5.28 1.05
CA CYS A 23 2.84 -5.62 -0.23
C CYS A 23 4.11 -4.83 -0.44
N LYS A 24 5.19 -5.53 -0.79
CA LYS A 24 6.45 -4.89 -1.19
C LYS A 24 6.40 -4.59 -2.69
N THR A 25 6.64 -3.34 -3.06
CA THR A 25 6.78 -2.87 -4.44
C THR A 25 8.17 -2.27 -4.65
N ASP A 26 8.47 -1.93 -5.90
CA ASP A 26 9.63 -1.11 -6.27
C ASP A 26 9.59 0.31 -5.66
N ARG A 27 8.40 0.78 -5.28
CA ARG A 27 8.15 2.12 -4.71
C ARG A 27 7.97 2.14 -3.20
N GLY A 28 8.07 1.00 -2.51
CA GLY A 28 7.97 0.93 -1.05
C GLY A 28 7.11 -0.23 -0.54
N ILE A 29 6.60 -0.10 0.69
CA ILE A 29 5.67 -1.08 1.30
C ILE A 29 4.29 -0.44 1.40
N LEU A 30 3.28 -1.11 0.86
CA LEU A 30 1.91 -0.62 0.79
C LEU A 30 0.95 -1.52 1.55
N ILE A 31 -0.07 -0.93 2.18
CA ILE A 31 -1.20 -1.67 2.74
C ILE A 31 -2.19 -1.91 1.61
N ILE A 32 -2.45 -3.17 1.27
CA ILE A 32 -3.24 -3.55 0.09
C ILE A 32 -4.55 -4.26 0.45
N GLY A 33 -4.83 -4.42 1.74
CA GLY A 33 -6.01 -5.10 2.25
C GLY A 33 -6.00 -5.19 3.76
N GLU A 34 -7.06 -5.76 4.33
CA GLU A 34 -7.20 -5.98 5.77
C GLU A 34 -7.92 -7.33 5.99
N PHE A 35 -7.26 -8.28 6.66
CA PHE A 35 -7.94 -9.46 7.20
C PHE A 35 -8.74 -9.05 8.43
N SER A 36 -9.90 -9.68 8.62
CA SER A 36 -10.61 -9.62 9.90
C SER A 36 -10.56 -10.99 10.56
N LEU A 37 -10.04 -11.06 11.78
CA LEU A 37 -10.02 -12.27 12.60
C LEU A 37 -10.98 -12.11 13.78
N ASP A 38 -11.52 -13.21 14.29
CA ASP A 38 -12.19 -13.22 15.59
C ASP A 38 -11.18 -13.12 16.75
N LYS A 39 -11.65 -13.16 18.00
CA LYS A 39 -10.80 -13.09 19.19
C LYS A 39 -9.76 -14.20 19.29
N VAL A 40 -10.05 -15.36 18.72
CA VAL A 40 -9.25 -16.59 18.81
C VAL A 40 -8.29 -16.69 17.62
N GLY A 41 -8.44 -15.81 16.62
CA GLY A 41 -7.59 -15.75 15.44
C GLY A 41 -8.17 -16.41 14.20
N ASN A 42 -9.43 -16.86 14.21
CA ASN A 42 -10.05 -17.44 13.02
C ASN A 42 -10.44 -16.36 12.03
N PHE A 43 -10.26 -16.63 10.73
CA PHE A 43 -10.63 -15.69 9.68
C PHE A 43 -12.15 -15.49 9.60
N LYS A 44 -12.59 -14.25 9.77
CA LYS A 44 -13.97 -13.79 9.49
C LYS A 44 -14.10 -13.16 8.10
N LYS A 45 -13.04 -12.47 7.64
CA LYS A 45 -13.00 -11.87 6.30
C LYS A 45 -11.58 -11.93 5.75
N ILE A 46 -11.48 -12.33 4.49
CA ILE A 46 -10.24 -12.38 3.72
C ILE A 46 -10.47 -11.53 2.47
N PRO A 47 -9.66 -10.48 2.20
CA PRO A 47 -9.76 -9.75 0.94
C PRO A 47 -9.36 -10.67 -0.22
N THR A 48 -10.03 -10.54 -1.36
CA THR A 48 -9.70 -11.36 -2.52
C THR A 48 -8.40 -10.90 -3.18
N LYS A 49 -7.83 -11.77 -4.02
CA LYS A 49 -6.66 -11.41 -4.82
C LYS A 49 -6.95 -10.21 -5.72
N GLU A 50 -8.12 -10.17 -6.33
CA GLU A 50 -8.53 -9.12 -7.27
C GLU A 50 -8.70 -7.78 -6.54
N GLU A 51 -9.31 -7.78 -5.35
CA GLU A 51 -9.42 -6.58 -4.50
C GLU A 51 -8.03 -6.04 -4.15
N MET A 52 -7.13 -6.93 -3.72
CA MET A 52 -5.76 -6.60 -3.35
C MET A 52 -4.94 -6.05 -4.52
N LEU A 53 -5.03 -6.67 -5.70
CA LEU A 53 -4.35 -6.20 -6.91
C LEU A 53 -4.83 -4.80 -7.33
N LYS A 54 -6.15 -4.59 -7.31
CA LYS A 54 -6.73 -3.28 -7.62
C LYS A 54 -6.23 -2.20 -6.66
N THR A 55 -6.09 -2.52 -5.38
CA THR A 55 -5.52 -1.59 -4.38
C THR A 55 -4.04 -1.32 -4.64
N VAL A 56 -3.23 -2.33 -4.98
CA VAL A 56 -1.81 -2.13 -5.35
C VAL A 56 -1.69 -1.14 -6.51
N GLU A 57 -2.40 -1.39 -7.61
CA GLU A 57 -2.33 -0.55 -8.82
C GLU A 57 -2.73 0.90 -8.52
N MET A 58 -3.82 1.07 -7.76
CA MET A 58 -4.30 2.38 -7.35
C MET A 58 -3.27 3.11 -6.48
N GLU A 59 -2.70 2.46 -5.46
CA GLU A 59 -1.76 3.11 -4.54
C GLU A 59 -0.42 3.40 -5.23
N VAL A 60 0.11 2.48 -6.04
CA VAL A 60 1.32 2.69 -6.84
C VAL A 60 1.17 3.89 -7.78
N SER A 61 -0.01 4.10 -8.36
CA SER A 61 -0.27 5.22 -9.28
C SER A 61 -0.19 6.61 -8.60
N LYS A 62 -0.45 6.69 -7.30
CA LYS A 62 -0.46 7.93 -6.52
C LYS A 62 0.89 8.27 -5.90
N LEU A 63 1.79 7.28 -5.79
CA LEU A 63 3.06 7.47 -5.10
C LEU A 63 4.03 8.27 -5.97
N PRO A 64 4.52 9.43 -5.49
CA PRO A 64 5.66 10.07 -6.13
C PRO A 64 6.88 9.15 -6.00
N TYR A 65 7.64 9.03 -7.08
CA TYR A 65 8.85 8.22 -7.10
C TYR A 65 9.94 8.92 -7.91
N LEU A 66 11.20 8.65 -7.55
CA LEU A 66 12.33 9.13 -8.32
C LEU A 66 12.47 8.27 -9.58
N PHE A 67 12.45 8.93 -10.73
CA PHE A 67 12.71 8.30 -12.01
C PHE A 67 14.09 8.70 -12.52
N TYR A 68 14.99 7.74 -12.63
CA TYR A 68 16.31 7.93 -13.23
C TYR A 68 16.24 7.55 -14.70
N GLY A 69 16.51 8.50 -15.59
CA GLY A 69 16.54 8.28 -17.02
C GLY A 69 17.28 9.40 -17.75
N THR A 70 17.67 9.11 -18.98
CA THR A 70 18.17 10.10 -19.93
C THR A 70 17.07 11.10 -20.29
N ARG A 71 17.46 12.27 -20.79
CA ARG A 71 16.50 13.28 -21.26
C ARG A 71 15.51 12.73 -22.29
N LYS A 72 15.99 11.88 -23.21
CA LYS A 72 15.14 11.26 -24.24
C LYS A 72 14.06 10.35 -23.62
N GLU A 73 14.42 9.51 -22.66
CA GLU A 73 13.47 8.62 -21.96
C GLU A 73 12.43 9.39 -21.15
N LEU A 74 12.82 10.52 -20.55
CA LEU A 74 11.91 11.40 -19.83
C LEU A 74 10.89 12.06 -20.78
N GLU A 75 11.36 12.54 -21.92
CA GLU A 75 10.53 13.15 -22.97
C GLU A 75 9.52 12.14 -23.55
N GLU A 76 9.96 10.90 -23.86
CA GLU A 76 9.10 9.82 -24.37
C GLU A 76 8.00 9.40 -23.37
N LYS A 77 8.30 9.43 -22.07
CA LYS A 77 7.34 9.12 -21.00
C LYS A 77 6.51 10.33 -20.56
N ASN A 78 6.67 11.49 -21.21
CA ASN A 78 6.03 12.75 -20.85
C ASN A 78 6.25 13.12 -19.35
N ILE A 79 7.42 12.78 -18.82
CA ILE A 79 7.81 13.09 -17.43
C ILE A 79 8.47 14.46 -17.43
N LYS A 80 7.86 15.42 -16.73
CA LYS A 80 8.44 16.76 -16.54
C LYS A 80 9.44 16.71 -15.37
N PRO A 81 10.75 16.89 -15.62
CA PRO A 81 11.73 16.92 -14.53
C PRO A 81 11.48 18.17 -13.67
N VAL A 82 11.48 17.98 -12.35
CA VAL A 82 11.45 19.08 -11.39
C VAL A 82 12.87 19.20 -10.84
N ALA A 83 13.51 20.35 -11.02
CA ALA A 83 14.85 20.58 -10.50
C ALA A 83 14.80 20.66 -8.96
N ILE A 84 15.54 19.78 -8.28
CA ILE A 84 15.76 19.87 -6.84
C ILE A 84 17.02 20.71 -6.63
N TRP A 85 16.86 21.99 -6.33
CA TRP A 85 17.96 22.87 -5.94
C TRP A 85 18.34 22.56 -4.48
N ARG A 86 19.64 22.42 -4.21
CA ARG A 86 20.20 22.30 -2.86
C ARG A 86 20.57 23.66 -2.32
#